data_AF-A0A3D2P7W7-F1
#
_entry.id   AF-A0A3D2P7W7-F1
#
_cell.length_a   1.000
_cell.length_b   1.000
_cell.length_c   1.000
_cell.angle_alpha   90.00
_cell.angle_beta   90.00
_cell.angle_gamma   90.00
#
_symmetry.space_group_name_H-M   'P 1'
#
loop_
_entity.id
_entity.type
_entity.pdbx_description
1 polymer ?
#
loop_
_entity_poly.entity_id
_entity_poly.type
_entity_poly.pdbx_seq_one_letter_code
_entity_poly.pdbx_strand_id
1 'polypeptide(L)'
;MENSNYACAVGKIRALENQLLRNSDFERLLEVDNAGDVLRELSDTPYGEYLSRIKDVNEFELLLTEELKRTYNLIRELSLHPEITDLFFLRKDLHN
;
A
#
# COMPACT_ATOMS: atom_id res chain seq x y z
N MET A 1 19.77 -3.04 -25.62
CA MET A 1 18.32 -3.29 -25.49
C MET A 1 18.00 -3.83 -24.10
N GLU A 2 18.53 -3.24 -23.02
CA GLU A 2 18.34 -3.76 -21.64
C GLU A 2 17.18 -3.08 -20.88
N ASN A 3 16.79 -1.86 -21.26
CA ASN A 3 15.82 -1.07 -20.50
C ASN A 3 14.34 -1.34 -20.83
N SER A 4 14.04 -2.10 -21.89
CA SER A 4 12.64 -2.35 -22.26
C SER A 4 11.94 -3.31 -21.29
N ASN A 5 12.70 -4.18 -20.63
CA ASN A 5 12.10 -5.22 -19.76
C ASN A 5 11.50 -4.62 -18.48
N TYR A 6 12.06 -3.51 -17.97
CA TYR A 6 11.53 -2.81 -16.80
C TYR A 6 10.51 -1.71 -17.16
N ALA A 7 10.39 -1.32 -18.43
CA ALA A 7 9.50 -0.20 -18.82
C ALA A 7 8.03 -0.43 -18.42
N CYS A 8 7.55 -1.67 -18.55
CA CYS A 8 6.19 -2.05 -18.11
C CYS A 8 6.04 -2.00 -16.58
N ALA A 9 7.02 -2.52 -15.84
CA ALA A 9 7.03 -2.48 -14.37
C ALA A 9 7.06 -1.04 -13.86
N VAL A 10 7.93 -0.19 -14.43
CA VAL A 10 8.03 1.23 -14.10
C VAL A 10 6.72 1.95 -14.39
N GLY A 11 6.12 1.74 -15.57
CA GLY A 11 4.84 2.35 -15.93
C GLY A 11 3.71 2.00 -14.94
N LYS A 12 3.63 0.72 -14.53
CA LYS A 12 2.67 0.26 -13.52
C LYS A 12 2.93 0.87 -12.14
N ILE A 13 4.19 0.91 -11.70
CA ILE A 13 4.55 1.54 -10.42
C ILE A 13 4.19 3.04 -10.42
N ARG A 14 4.53 3.77 -11.48
CA ARG A 14 4.18 5.20 -11.61
C ARG A 14 2.68 5.46 -11.58
N ALA A 15 1.88 4.56 -12.16
CA ALA A 15 0.43 4.66 -12.08
C ALA A 15 -0.07 4.47 -10.64
N LEU A 16 0.51 3.51 -9.90
CA LEU A 16 0.16 3.21 -8.52
C LEU A 16 0.65 4.25 -7.51
N GLU A 17 1.78 4.91 -7.78
CA GLU A 17 2.28 6.03 -6.95
C GLU A 17 1.23 7.15 -6.82
N ASN A 18 0.38 7.35 -7.84
CA ASN A 18 -0.71 8.33 -7.78
C ASN A 18 -1.82 7.98 -6.78
N GLN A 19 -1.85 6.74 -6.29
CA GLN A 19 -2.81 6.26 -5.29
C GLN A 19 -2.29 6.38 -3.86
N LEU A 20 -1.03 6.76 -3.66
CA LEU A 20 -0.47 6.99 -2.34
C LEU A 20 -1.08 8.22 -1.68
N LEU A 21 -1.22 8.18 -0.35
CA LEU A 21 -1.60 9.35 0.44
C LEU A 21 -0.60 10.48 0.23
N ARG A 22 -1.14 11.68 0.04
CA ARG A 22 -0.40 12.92 -0.10
C ARG A 22 -0.33 13.63 1.24
N ASN A 23 0.56 14.62 1.34
CA ASN A 23 0.67 15.44 2.55
C ASN A 23 -0.66 16.06 2.97
N SER A 24 -1.47 16.53 2.02
CA SER A 24 -2.81 17.05 2.30
C SER A 24 -3.75 16.04 2.95
N ASP A 25 -3.58 14.76 2.64
CA ASP A 25 -4.40 13.70 3.24
C ASP A 25 -3.97 13.52 4.70
N PHE A 26 -2.67 13.49 4.99
CA PHE A 26 -2.16 13.45 6.36
C PHE A 26 -2.56 14.66 7.19
N GLU A 27 -2.53 15.87 6.62
CA GLU A 27 -2.99 17.09 7.29
C GLU A 27 -4.46 16.95 7.74
N ARG A 28 -5.35 16.49 6.85
CA ARG A 28 -6.75 16.22 7.21
C ARG A 28 -6.87 15.18 8.33
N LEU A 29 -6.13 14.08 8.26
CA LEU A 29 -6.18 13.02 9.28
C LEU A 29 -5.74 13.51 10.66
N LEU A 30 -4.81 14.48 10.73
CA LEU A 30 -4.35 15.07 12.00
C LEU A 30 -5.37 16.03 12.63
N GLU A 31 -6.31 16.56 11.86
CA GLU A 31 -7.38 17.45 12.33
C GLU A 31 -8.55 16.71 12.97
N VAL A 32 -8.58 15.37 12.87
CA VAL A 32 -9.69 14.54 13.34
C VAL A 32 -9.46 14.02 14.76
N ASP A 33 -10.48 14.17 15.61
CA ASP A 33 -10.38 13.85 17.05
C ASP A 33 -10.64 12.38 17.42
N ASN A 34 -11.20 11.57 16.51
CA ASN A 34 -11.54 10.17 16.80
C ASN A 34 -11.26 9.20 15.65
N ALA A 35 -10.98 7.94 16.01
CA ALA A 35 -10.58 6.90 15.07
C ALA A 35 -11.67 6.53 14.04
N GLY A 36 -12.96 6.71 14.37
CA GLY A 36 -14.05 6.43 13.44
C GLY A 36 -14.11 7.46 12.31
N ASP A 37 -13.87 8.72 12.62
CA ASP A 37 -13.82 9.80 11.64
C ASP A 37 -12.52 9.75 10.83
N VAL A 38 -11.40 9.29 11.41
CA VAL A 38 -10.17 8.99 10.67
C VAL A 38 -10.43 7.93 9.59
N LEU A 39 -11.16 6.86 9.91
CA LEU A 39 -11.53 5.86 8.90
C LEU A 39 -12.44 6.42 7.81
N ARG A 40 -13.32 7.37 8.15
CA ARG A 40 -14.18 8.03 7.17
C ARG A 40 -13.36 8.88 6.21
N GLU A 41 -12.47 9.73 6.72
CA GLU A 41 -11.55 10.53 5.90
C GLU A 41 -10.68 9.66 5.00
N LEU A 42 -10.14 8.55 5.52
CA LEU A 42 -9.39 7.60 4.71
C LEU A 42 -10.27 6.91 3.64
N SER A 43 -11.57 6.76 3.88
CA SER A 43 -12.51 6.16 2.92
C SER A 43 -12.74 7.03 1.69
N ASP A 44 -12.49 8.33 1.79
CA ASP A 44 -12.56 9.27 0.66
C ASP A 44 -11.27 9.31 -0.17
N THR A 45 -10.23 8.60 0.26
CA THR A 45 -8.95 8.46 -0.46
C THR A 45 -8.96 7.21 -1.35
N PRO A 46 -7.93 6.98 -2.20
CA PRO A 46 -7.78 5.73 -2.93
C PRO A 46 -7.77 4.46 -2.06
N TYR A 47 -7.55 4.61 -0.75
CA TYR A 47 -7.60 3.51 0.22
C TYR A 47 -9.04 3.10 0.60
N GLY A 48 -10.05 3.88 0.24
CA GLY A 48 -11.43 3.61 0.62
C GLY A 48 -12.00 2.30 0.09
N GLU A 49 -11.59 1.86 -1.09
CA GLU A 49 -11.98 0.54 -1.61
C GLU A 49 -11.55 -0.59 -0.65
N TYR A 50 -10.38 -0.44 -0.02
CA TYR A 50 -9.82 -1.41 0.91
C TYR A 50 -10.49 -1.30 2.28
N LEU A 51 -10.77 -0.08 2.73
CA LEU A 51 -11.42 0.20 4.01
C LEU A 51 -12.90 -0.15 4.04
N SER A 52 -13.57 -0.19 2.87
CA SER A 52 -14.95 -0.67 2.76
C SER A 52 -15.17 -2.10 3.30
N ARG A 53 -14.08 -2.86 3.47
CA ARG A 53 -14.08 -4.23 4.01
C ARG A 53 -14.02 -4.28 5.54
N ILE A 54 -13.73 -3.16 6.19
CA ILE A 54 -13.64 -3.03 7.64
C ILE A 54 -15.03 -2.79 8.22
N LYS A 55 -15.35 -3.50 9.31
CA LYS A 55 -16.56 -3.25 10.11
C LYS A 55 -16.26 -2.61 11.46
N ASP A 56 -15.02 -2.73 11.93
CA ASP A 56 -14.57 -2.24 13.23
C ASP A 56 -13.16 -1.62 13.11
N VAL A 57 -12.92 -0.49 13.78
CA VAL A 57 -11.59 0.15 13.88
C VAL A 57 -10.49 -0.83 14.29
N ASN A 58 -10.80 -1.83 15.10
CA ASN A 58 -9.85 -2.85 15.53
C ASN A 58 -9.36 -3.76 14.40
N GLU A 59 -10.08 -3.85 13.28
CA GLU A 59 -9.69 -4.63 12.09
C GLU A 59 -8.71 -3.87 11.18
N PHE A 60 -8.46 -2.58 11.47
CA PHE A 60 -7.59 -1.73 10.65
C PHE A 60 -6.17 -2.26 10.54
N GLU A 61 -5.57 -2.71 11.64
CA GLU A 61 -4.22 -3.31 11.65
C GLU A 61 -4.14 -4.59 10.80
N LEU A 62 -5.21 -5.40 10.84
CA LEU A 62 -5.30 -6.61 10.02
C LEU A 62 -5.36 -6.24 8.53
N LEU A 63 -6.20 -5.26 8.17
CA LEU A 63 -6.29 -4.79 6.79
C LEU A 63 -4.94 -4.23 6.29
N LEU A 64 -4.26 -3.41 7.09
CA LEU A 64 -2.94 -2.87 6.75
C LEU A 64 -1.93 -4.00 6.48
N THR A 65 -1.99 -5.06 7.29
CA THR A 65 -1.14 -6.24 7.11
C THR A 65 -1.45 -6.97 5.81
N GLU A 66 -2.72 -7.17 5.48
CA GLU A 66 -3.14 -7.80 4.22
C GLU A 66 -2.76 -6.94 3.00
N GLU A 67 -2.89 -5.62 3.10
CA GLU A 67 -2.52 -4.73 2.01
C GLU A 67 -1.00 -4.66 1.78
N LEU A 68 -0.22 -4.75 2.87
CA LEU A 68 1.22 -4.90 2.78
C LEU A 68 1.61 -6.20 2.06
N LYS A 69 0.96 -7.33 2.38
CA LYS A 69 1.17 -8.61 1.69
C LYS A 69 0.81 -8.51 0.21
N ARG A 70 -0.32 -7.87 -0.13
CA ARG A 70 -0.73 -7.63 -1.51
C ARG A 70 0.32 -6.81 -2.26
N THR A 71 0.86 -5.78 -1.64
CA THR A 71 1.93 -4.94 -2.21
C THR A 71 3.19 -5.75 -2.48
N TYR A 72 3.60 -6.63 -1.57
CA TYR A 72 4.75 -7.52 -1.78
C TYR A 72 4.53 -8.49 -2.95
N ASN A 73 3.34 -9.10 -3.02
CA ASN A 73 2.99 -9.99 -4.14
C ASN A 73 3.04 -9.24 -5.47
N LEU A 74 2.50 -8.02 -5.52
CA LEU A 74 2.57 -7.18 -6.70
C LEU A 74 4.03 -6.88 -7.10
N ILE A 75 4.89 -6.51 -6.14
CA ILE A 75 6.30 -6.22 -6.43
C ILE A 75 7.01 -7.48 -6.95
N ARG A 76 6.71 -8.66 -6.39
CA ARG A 76 7.21 -9.95 -6.90
C ARG A 76 6.75 -10.21 -8.33
N GLU A 77 5.47 -10.00 -8.63
CA GLU A 77 4.91 -10.19 -9.97
C GLU A 77 5.51 -9.24 -11.02
N LEU A 78 5.85 -8.01 -10.61
CA LEU A 78 6.48 -7.02 -11.49
C LEU A 78 7.98 -7.22 -11.66
N SER A 79 8.61 -7.99 -10.77
CA SER A 79 10.05 -8.20 -10.79
C SER A 79 10.44 -9.27 -11.80
N LEU A 80 11.49 -8.98 -12.57
CA LEU A 80 12.13 -9.96 -13.46
C LEU A 80 12.96 -10.99 -12.69
N HIS A 81 13.38 -10.64 -11.47
CA HIS A 81 14.18 -11.48 -10.57
C HIS A 81 13.61 -11.41 -9.16
N PRO A 82 12.47 -12.09 -8.89
CA PRO A 82 11.81 -12.08 -7.58
C PRO A 82 12.75 -12.48 -6.44
N GLU A 83 13.65 -13.44 -6.67
CA GLU A 83 14.64 -13.90 -5.70
C GLU A 83 15.59 -12.80 -5.20
N ILE A 84 15.93 -11.81 -6.04
CA ILE A 84 16.73 -10.64 -5.63
C ILE A 84 15.84 -9.64 -4.90
N THR A 85 14.60 -9.50 -5.35
CA THR A 85 13.63 -8.54 -4.78
C THR A 85 13.21 -8.94 -3.37
N ASP A 86 13.13 -10.25 -3.11
CA ASP A 86 12.83 -10.84 -1.81
C ASP A 86 13.90 -10.52 -0.76
N LEU A 87 15.15 -10.31 -1.17
CA LEU A 87 16.20 -9.87 -0.26
C LEU A 87 15.89 -8.50 0.39
N PHE A 88 15.13 -7.64 -0.29
CA PHE A 88 14.70 -6.36 0.29
C PHE A 88 13.59 -6.54 1.34
N PHE A 89 12.85 -7.64 1.29
CA PHE A 89 11.76 -7.96 2.22
C PHE A 89 12.21 -8.82 3.40
N LEU A 90 13.43 -9.36 3.39
CA LEU A 90 13.98 -10.21 4.46
C LEU A 90 13.98 -9.54 5.85
N ARG A 91 14.12 -8.22 5.92
CA ARG A 91 13.98 -7.48 7.21
C ARG A 91 12.56 -7.51 7.77
N LYS A 92 11.55 -7.65 6.91
CA LYS A 92 10.14 -7.72 7.28
C LYS A 92 9.72 -9.14 7.66
N ASP A 93 10.32 -10.17 7.06
CA ASP A 93 10.08 -11.58 7.42
C ASP A 93 10.57 -11.94 8.84
N LEU A 94 11.52 -11.19 9.41
CA LEU A 94 12.00 -11.42 10.79
C LEU A 94 11.01 -10.99 11.88
N HIS A 95 9.98 -10.21 11.52
CA HIS A 95 9.05 -9.59 12.47
C HIS A 95 7.59 -10.03 12.25
N ASN A 96 7.33 -11.02 11.40
CA ASN A 96 6.01 -11.58 11.10
C ASN A 96 5.91 -13.06 11.48
#